data_AF-A0A126R8S0-F1
#
_entry.id   AF-A0A126R8S0-F1
#
_cell.length_a   1.000
_cell.length_b   1.000
_cell.length_c   1.000
_cell.angle_alpha   90.00
_cell.angle_beta   90.00
_cell.angle_gamma   90.00
#
_symmetry.space_group_name_H-M   'P 1'
#
loop_
_entity.id
_entity.type
_entity.pdbx_description
1 polymer ?
#
loop_
_entity_poly.entity_id
_entity_poly.type
_entity_poly.pdbx_seq_one_letter_code
_entity_poly.pdbx_strand_id
1 'polypeptide(L)'
;MNTRRKPAAAKADPRKSIERLLAEHNEHRRLVGKNFVHRASGDSYQLLALAHTESGNELVAVYCLNAMSRLKFTRPMTEFLDRFEEGLGIKQETE
;
A
#
# COMPACT_ATOMS: atom_id res chain seq x y z
N MET A 1 8.05 52.75 10.94
CA MET A 1 8.41 51.47 11.61
C MET A 1 8.11 50.33 10.63
N ASN A 2 9.12 49.85 9.89
CA ASN A 2 8.96 48.76 8.93
C ASN A 2 9.27 47.42 9.62
N THR A 3 8.24 46.67 10.00
CA THR A 3 8.39 45.29 10.46
C THR A 3 8.75 44.40 9.27
N ARG A 4 10.04 44.13 9.07
CA ARG A 4 10.51 43.06 8.18
C ARG A 4 9.90 41.74 8.65
N ARG A 5 8.94 41.20 7.89
CA ARG A 5 8.49 39.82 8.06
C ARG A 5 9.66 38.90 7.76
N LYS A 6 10.16 38.21 8.78
CA LYS A 6 11.15 37.13 8.66
C LYS A 6 10.54 36.06 7.75
N PRO A 7 11.20 35.59 6.68
CA PRO A 7 10.68 34.50 5.88
C PRO A 7 10.55 33.26 6.79
N ALA A 8 9.38 32.63 6.77
CA ALA A 8 9.17 31.35 7.44
C ALA A 8 10.22 30.36 6.92
N ALA A 9 10.93 29.69 7.83
CA ALA A 9 11.89 28.65 7.45
C ALA A 9 11.19 27.66 6.52
N ALA A 10 11.74 27.48 5.31
CA ALA A 10 11.25 26.48 4.36
C ALA A 10 11.27 25.13 5.08
N LYS A 11 10.10 24.58 5.38
CA LYS A 11 10.00 23.20 5.89
C LYS A 11 10.66 22.31 4.83
N ALA A 12 11.61 21.48 5.25
CA ALA A 12 12.20 20.48 4.36
C ALA A 12 11.06 19.69 3.70
N ASP A 13 11.14 19.51 2.38
CA ASP A 13 10.15 18.71 1.65
C ASP A 13 10.11 17.31 2.29
N PRO A 14 8.96 16.85 2.82
CA PRO A 14 8.86 15.54 3.48
C PRO A 14 8.93 14.37 2.49
N ARG A 15 8.98 14.65 1.19
CA ARG A 15 9.03 13.63 0.14
C ARG A 15 10.36 12.88 0.15
N LYS A 16 10.27 11.58 -0.14
CA LYS A 16 11.42 10.69 -0.24
C LYS A 16 12.10 10.90 -1.59
N SER A 17 13.38 10.55 -1.68
CA SER A 17 14.08 10.50 -2.96
C SER A 17 13.50 9.40 -3.87
N ILE A 18 13.64 9.53 -5.18
CA ILE A 18 13.15 8.55 -6.15
C ILE A 18 13.77 7.17 -5.90
N GLU A 19 15.05 7.12 -5.55
CA GLU A 19 15.77 5.88 -5.24
C GLU A 19 15.15 5.17 -4.04
N ARG A 20 14.74 5.94 -3.03
CA ARG A 20 14.07 5.39 -1.84
C ARG A 20 12.70 4.83 -2.17
N LEU A 21 11.91 5.53 -3.00
CA LEU A 21 10.61 5.04 -3.47
C LEU A 21 10.75 3.73 -4.26
N LEU A 22 11.76 3.66 -5.14
CA LEU A 22 12.02 2.48 -5.95
C LEU A 22 12.48 1.29 -5.09
N ALA A 23 13.31 1.53 -4.08
CA ALA A 23 13.75 0.49 -3.14
C ALA A 23 12.56 -0.11 -2.37
N GLU A 24 11.69 0.72 -1.79
CA GLU A 24 10.49 0.29 -1.07
C GLU A 24 9.52 -0.47 -1.99
N HIS A 25 9.34 0.00 -3.22
CA HIS A 25 8.54 -0.72 -4.21
C HIS A 25 9.10 -2.11 -4.52
N ASN A 26 10.41 -2.22 -4.74
CA ASN A 26 11.07 -3.47 -5.10
C ASN A 26 11.06 -4.53 -4.00
N GLU A 27 11.03 -4.11 -2.73
CA GLU A 27 10.93 -5.02 -1.58
C GLU A 27 9.65 -5.88 -1.64
N HIS A 28 8.54 -5.26 -2.05
CA HIS A 28 7.23 -5.89 -2.01
C HIS A 28 6.68 -6.30 -3.37
N ARG A 29 7.33 -5.92 -4.49
CA ARG A 29 6.81 -6.17 -5.86
C ARG A 29 6.44 -7.63 -6.12
N ARG A 30 7.14 -8.57 -5.49
CA ARG A 30 6.90 -10.02 -5.61
C ARG A 30 5.54 -10.49 -5.05
N LEU A 31 4.88 -9.64 -4.26
CA LEU A 31 3.58 -9.92 -3.66
C LEU A 31 2.43 -9.54 -4.60
N VAL A 32 2.69 -8.70 -5.62
CA VAL A 32 1.67 -8.27 -6.58
C VAL A 32 1.14 -9.48 -7.35
N GLY A 33 -0.18 -9.54 -7.51
CA GLY A 33 -0.91 -10.64 -8.13
C GLY A 33 -1.26 -11.79 -7.18
N LYS A 34 -0.67 -11.84 -5.97
CA LYS A 34 -0.96 -12.87 -4.99
C LYS A 34 -2.29 -12.65 -4.27
N ASN A 35 -2.84 -13.76 -3.76
CA ASN A 35 -4.03 -13.78 -2.93
C ASN A 35 -3.68 -13.71 -1.44
N PHE A 36 -4.55 -13.04 -0.70
CA PHE A 36 -4.42 -12.78 0.72
C PHE A 36 -5.76 -13.03 1.40
N VAL A 37 -5.72 -13.52 2.63
CA VAL A 37 -6.91 -13.69 3.46
C VAL A 37 -6.86 -12.67 4.58
N HIS A 38 -7.94 -11.91 4.77
CA HIS A 38 -8.03 -10.94 5.85
C HIS A 38 -8.26 -11.68 7.18
N ARG A 39 -7.37 -11.47 8.16
CA ARG A 39 -7.34 -12.25 9.41
C ARG A 39 -8.64 -12.18 10.22
N ALA A 40 -9.33 -11.04 10.20
CA ALA A 40 -10.52 -10.83 11.02
C ALA A 40 -11.82 -11.29 10.36
N SER A 41 -11.94 -11.17 9.04
CA SER A 41 -13.18 -11.52 8.32
C SER A 41 -13.11 -12.86 7.57
N GLY A 42 -11.91 -13.37 7.30
CA GLY A 42 -11.71 -14.56 6.46
C GLY A 42 -11.89 -14.30 4.96
N ASP A 43 -12.18 -13.06 4.56
CA ASP A 43 -12.39 -12.71 3.16
C ASP A 43 -11.11 -12.80 2.34
N SER A 44 -11.23 -13.26 1.10
CA SER A 44 -10.11 -13.38 0.17
C SER A 44 -9.97 -12.14 -0.71
N TYR A 45 -8.76 -11.59 -0.79
CA TYR A 45 -8.40 -10.42 -1.56
C TYR A 45 -7.20 -10.71 -2.45
N GLN A 46 -7.06 -9.97 -3.55
CA GLN A 46 -5.87 -9.99 -4.41
C GLN A 46 -5.15 -8.65 -4.32
N LEU A 47 -3.82 -8.69 -4.13
CA LEU A 47 -2.98 -7.50 -4.24
C LEU A 47 -2.77 -7.16 -5.72
N LEU A 48 -3.30 -6.02 -6.17
CA LEU A 48 -3.28 -5.62 -7.58
C LEU A 48 -2.05 -4.78 -7.94
N ALA A 49 -1.65 -3.89 -7.04
CA ALA A 49 -0.54 -2.98 -7.27
C ALA A 49 0.02 -2.46 -5.95
N LEU A 50 1.20 -1.88 -6.05
CA LEU A 50 1.81 -1.04 -5.02
C LEU A 50 1.83 0.40 -5.52
N ALA A 51 1.45 1.35 -4.69
CA ALA A 51 1.45 2.77 -5.02
C ALA A 51 2.10 3.59 -3.91
N HIS A 52 2.53 4.81 -4.22
CA HIS A 52 2.95 5.78 -3.23
C HIS A 52 1.95 6.92 -3.15
N THR A 53 1.63 7.38 -1.94
CA THR A 53 0.78 8.56 -1.76
C THR A 53 1.50 9.82 -2.26
N GLU A 54 0.77 10.73 -2.90
CA GLU A 54 1.33 11.97 -3.42
C GLU A 54 1.76 12.94 -2.30
N SER A 55 1.01 12.94 -1.19
CA SER A 55 1.20 13.86 -0.07
C SER A 55 2.39 13.53 0.84
N GLY A 56 2.70 12.25 1.03
CA GLY A 56 3.70 11.80 2.00
C GLY A 56 4.62 10.69 1.50
N ASN A 57 4.47 10.26 0.25
CA ASN A 57 5.22 9.15 -0.33
C ASN A 57 5.19 7.87 0.53
N GLU A 58 4.05 7.63 1.17
CA GLU A 58 3.80 6.40 1.90
C GLU A 58 3.48 5.29 0.91
N LEU A 59 4.12 4.12 1.07
CA LEU A 59 3.83 2.95 0.26
C LEU A 59 2.49 2.34 0.71
N VAL A 60 1.57 2.19 -0.23
CA VAL A 60 0.25 1.61 -0.01
C VAL A 60 0.03 0.39 -0.90
N ALA A 61 -0.64 -0.61 -0.33
CA ALA A 61 -1.21 -1.74 -1.05
C ALA A 61 -2.50 -1.30 -1.76
N VAL A 62 -2.63 -1.62 -3.05
CA VAL A 62 -3.88 -1.49 -3.81
C VAL A 62 -4.41 -2.90 -4.06
N TYR A 63 -5.58 -3.22 -3.53
CA TYR A 63 -6.11 -4.59 -3.52
C TYR A 63 -7.61 -4.60 -3.77
N CYS A 64 -8.16 -5.75 -4.15
CA CYS A 64 -9.60 -5.93 -4.36
C CYS A 64 -10.11 -7.19 -3.68
N LEU A 65 -11.40 -7.20 -3.36
CA LEU A 65 -12.09 -8.40 -2.87
C LEU A 65 -12.25 -9.38 -4.03
N ASN A 66 -11.83 -10.64 -3.86
CA ASN A 66 -11.87 -11.64 -4.93
C ASN A 66 -13.30 -11.93 -5.40
N ALA A 67 -14.27 -11.93 -4.47
CA ALA A 67 -15.69 -12.08 -4.81
C ALA A 67 -16.28 -10.88 -5.55
N MET A 68 -15.64 -9.70 -5.50
CA MET A 68 -16.12 -8.48 -6.16
C MET A 68 -14.96 -7.57 -6.58
N SER A 69 -14.26 -7.96 -7.65
CA SER A 69 -13.04 -7.28 -8.14
C SER A 69 -13.22 -5.80 -8.54
N ARG A 70 -14.46 -5.35 -8.70
CA ARG A 70 -14.79 -3.93 -8.94
C ARG A 70 -14.50 -3.05 -7.71
N LEU A 71 -14.60 -3.60 -6.50
CA LEU A 71 -14.30 -2.89 -5.26
C LEU A 71 -12.78 -2.92 -5.02
N LYS A 72 -12.16 -1.74 -5.17
CA LYS A 72 -10.74 -1.54 -4.91
C LYS A 72 -10.55 -0.79 -3.62
N PHE A 73 -9.57 -1.22 -2.85
CA PHE A 73 -9.22 -0.66 -1.56
C PHE A 73 -7.75 -0.27 -1.56
N THR A 74 -7.41 0.68 -0.70
CA THR A 74 -6.03 1.08 -0.43
C THR A 74 -5.76 1.06 1.07
N ARG A 75 -4.52 0.75 1.45
CA ARG A 75 -4.06 0.71 2.85
C ARG A 75 -2.54 0.85 2.90
N PRO A 76 -1.94 1.45 3.94
CA PRO A 76 -0.50 1.37 4.17
C PRO A 76 0.02 -0.08 4.07
N MET A 77 1.16 -0.27 3.38
CA MET A 77 1.67 -1.61 3.11
C MET A 77 1.98 -2.39 4.39
N THR A 78 2.45 -1.71 5.44
CA THR A 78 2.72 -2.30 6.76
C THR A 78 1.45 -2.83 7.42
N GLU A 79 0.37 -2.05 7.41
CA GLU A 79 -0.92 -2.50 7.93
C GLU A 79 -1.54 -3.62 7.10
N PHE A 80 -1.30 -3.64 5.78
CA PHE A 80 -1.74 -4.74 4.94
C PHE A 80 -1.03 -6.05 5.33
N LEU A 81 0.28 -6.03 5.55
CA LEU A 81 1.01 -7.24 5.95
C LEU A 81 0.65 -7.73 7.37
N ASP A 82 0.24 -6.81 8.26
CA ASP A 82 -0.21 -7.16 9.60
C ASP A 82 -1.59 -7.85 9.59
N ARG A 83 -2.54 -7.28 8.83
CA ARG A 83 -3.94 -7.71 8.84
C ARG A 83 -4.27 -8.85 7.88
N PHE A 84 -3.36 -9.17 6.98
CA PHE A 84 -3.60 -10.17 5.95
C PHE A 84 -2.50 -11.23 5.99
N GLU A 85 -2.86 -12.45 5.62
CA GLU A 85 -1.91 -13.53 5.41
C GLU A 85 -1.95 -14.01 3.97
N GLU A 86 -0.79 -14.38 3.42
CA GLU A 86 -0.71 -14.96 2.09
C GLU A 86 -1.44 -16.30 2.13
N GLY A 87 -2.61 -16.35 1.49
CA GLY A 87 -3.43 -17.55 1.42
C GLY A 87 -3.16 -18.29 0.13
N LEU A 88 -3.06 -19.62 0.19
CA LEU A 88 -3.21 -20.44 -1.01
C LEU A 88 -4.59 -20.13 -1.56
N GLY A 89 -4.66 -19.50 -2.74
CA GLY A 89 -5.92 -19.32 -3.46
C GLY A 89 -6.66 -20.66 -3.42
N ILE A 90 -7.87 -20.63 -2.87
CA ILE A 90 -8.73 -21.79 -2.56
C ILE A 90 -8.35 -22.98 -3.43
N LYS A 91 -7.78 -24.04 -2.82
CA LYS A 91 -7.71 -25.34 -3.49
C LYS A 91 -9.15 -25.68 -3.84
N GLN A 92 -9.49 -25.67 -5.12
CA GLN A 92 -10.74 -26.27 -5.56
C GLN A 92 -10.65 -27.74 -5.17
N GLU A 93 -11.41 -28.15 -4.16
CA GLU A 93 -11.70 -29.55 -3.92
C GLU A 93 -12.51 -30.03 -5.12
N THR A 94 -11.85 -30.76 -6.01
CA THR A 94 -12.51 -31.59 -7.00
C THR A 94 -13.09 -32.79 -6.27
N GLU A 95 -14.41 -32.79 -6.04
CA GLU A 95 -15.18 -34.04 -5.89
C GLU A 95 -15.27 -34.79 -7.23
#